data_AF-A0A7C5M5Q5-F1
#
_entry.id   AF-A0A7C5M5Q5-F1
#
_cell.length_a   1.000
_cell.length_b   1.000
_cell.length_c   1.000
_cell.angle_alpha   90.00
_cell.angle_beta   90.00
_cell.angle_gamma   90.00
#
_symmetry.space_group_name_H-M   'P 1'
#
loop_
_entity.id
_entity.type
_entity.pdbx_description
1 polymer ?
#
loop_
_entity_poly.entity_id
_entity_poly.type
_entity_poly.pdbx_seq_one_letter_code
_entity_poly.pdbx_strand_id
1 'polypeptide(L)'
;MLRLSEDKVSGIYALFVGLLYMVAAVGEIAGFLQRDLIGGVMLVVISVVYIYGAKRFLQKKDFAFIVGGVFLSVIYGLLYLSIAFANYLEYLMGVKDFLLLRELRIEIWLMLVSSPLIYKVWKDIRKLKW
;
A
#
# COMPACT_ATOMS: atom_id res chain seq x y z
N MET A 1 29.15 -7.28 4.25
CA MET A 1 29.15 -7.67 5.67
C MET A 1 28.48 -6.55 6.44
N LEU A 2 27.51 -6.86 7.34
CA LEU A 2 26.54 -5.96 8.03
C LEU A 2 25.35 -5.45 7.18
N ARG A 3 24.40 -6.32 6.82
CA ARG A 3 23.03 -5.95 6.34
C ARG A 3 21.88 -6.55 7.17
N LEU A 4 22.21 -7.23 8.27
CA LEU A 4 21.21 -7.92 9.10
C LEU A 4 20.26 -6.96 9.85
N SER A 5 20.68 -5.74 10.16
CA SER A 5 19.83 -4.72 10.80
C SER A 5 18.84 -4.12 9.80
N GLU A 6 19.30 -3.66 8.64
CA GLU A 6 18.45 -3.07 7.59
C GLU A 6 17.36 -4.03 7.10
N ASP A 7 17.70 -5.32 6.98
CA ASP A 7 16.74 -6.34 6.55
C ASP A 7 15.72 -6.65 7.65
N LYS A 8 16.13 -6.74 8.92
CA LYS A 8 15.18 -6.86 10.03
C LYS A 8 14.25 -5.66 10.12
N VAL A 9 14.78 -4.43 9.98
CA VAL A 9 13.99 -3.19 9.99
C VAL A 9 12.96 -3.20 8.86
N SER A 10 13.36 -3.62 7.65
CA SER A 10 12.43 -3.69 6.50
C SER A 10 11.34 -4.74 6.70
N GLY A 11 11.66 -5.88 7.32
CA GLY A 11 10.68 -6.90 7.66
C GLY A 11 9.67 -6.43 8.71
N ILE A 12 10.14 -5.76 9.76
CA ILE A 12 9.27 -5.16 10.79
C ILE A 12 8.40 -4.06 10.18
N TYR A 13 8.97 -3.22 9.31
CA TYR A 13 8.22 -2.16 8.64
C TYR A 13 7.16 -2.73 7.69
N ALA A 14 7.48 -3.80 6.94
CA ALA A 14 6.49 -4.51 6.12
C ALA A 14 5.35 -5.10 6.97
N LEU A 15 5.64 -5.61 8.17
CA LEU A 15 4.62 -6.06 9.10
C LEU A 15 3.73 -4.90 9.56
N PHE A 16 4.33 -3.77 9.94
CA PHE A 16 3.61 -2.56 10.34
C PHE A 16 2.68 -2.07 9.23
N VAL A 17 3.19 -1.95 7.99
CA VAL A 17 2.38 -1.57 6.82
C VAL A 17 1.24 -2.58 6.62
N GLY A 18 1.52 -3.88 6.66
CA GLY A 18 0.50 -4.92 6.54
C GLY A 18 -0.61 -4.80 7.61
N LEU A 19 -0.26 -4.48 8.85
CA LEU A 19 -1.24 -4.24 9.92
C LEU A 19 -2.08 -2.98 9.66
N LEU A 20 -1.49 -1.90 9.17
CA LEU A 20 -2.24 -0.70 8.78
C LEU A 20 -3.26 -0.99 7.67
N TYR A 21 -2.87 -1.76 6.65
CA TYR A 21 -3.80 -2.23 5.62
C TYR A 21 -4.94 -3.07 6.21
N MET A 22 -4.66 -3.91 7.22
CA MET A 22 -5.69 -4.70 7.90
C MET A 22 -6.69 -3.81 8.65
N VAL A 23 -6.18 -2.83 9.40
CA VAL A 23 -7.03 -1.88 10.16
C VAL A 23 -7.91 -1.08 9.20
N ALA A 24 -7.34 -0.59 8.09
CA ALA A 24 -8.10 0.11 7.07
C ALA A 24 -9.15 -0.79 6.42
N ALA A 25 -8.82 -2.04 6.10
CA ALA A 25 -9.76 -3.00 5.54
C ALA A 25 -10.98 -3.21 6.45
N VAL A 26 -10.74 -3.43 7.75
CA VAL A 26 -11.81 -3.57 8.75
C VAL A 26 -12.61 -2.26 8.83
N GLY A 27 -11.95 -1.11 8.80
CA GLY A 27 -12.60 0.20 8.79
C GLY A 27 -13.55 0.40 7.60
N GLU A 28 -13.14 0.01 6.38
CA GLU A 28 -13.99 0.11 5.19
C GLU A 28 -15.16 -0.89 5.20
N ILE A 29 -14.90 -2.14 5.60
CA ILE A 29 -15.93 -3.19 5.64
C ILE A 29 -16.99 -2.89 6.70
N ALA A 30 -16.55 -2.44 7.89
CA ALA A 30 -17.46 -2.07 8.98
C ALA A 30 -18.16 -0.72 8.76
N GLY A 31 -17.72 0.07 7.77
CA GLY A 31 -18.30 1.37 7.45
C GLY A 31 -17.87 2.52 8.36
N PHE A 32 -16.77 2.35 9.11
CA PHE A 32 -16.12 3.46 9.84
C PHE A 32 -15.36 4.39 8.89
N LEU A 33 -14.92 3.87 7.75
CA LEU A 33 -14.36 4.63 6.64
C LEU A 33 -15.37 4.74 5.50
N GLN A 34 -14.97 5.36 4.38
CA GLN A 34 -15.77 5.38 3.16
C GLN A 34 -16.08 3.95 2.73
N ARG A 35 -17.36 3.58 2.80
CA ARG A 35 -17.79 2.19 2.69
C ARG A 35 -17.59 1.68 1.27
N ASP A 36 -16.66 0.75 1.11
CA ASP A 36 -16.36 0.05 -0.13
C ASP A 36 -16.02 -1.39 0.21
N LEU A 37 -16.94 -2.32 -0.07
CA LEU A 37 -16.73 -3.74 0.26
C LEU A 37 -15.62 -4.35 -0.60
N ILE A 38 -15.52 -3.95 -1.86
CA ILE A 38 -14.51 -4.47 -2.79
C ILE A 38 -13.15 -3.85 -2.41
N GLY A 39 -13.11 -2.54 -2.16
CA GLY A 39 -11.96 -1.84 -1.59
C GLY A 39 -11.42 -2.51 -0.33
N GLY A 40 -12.30 -2.73 0.64
CA GLY A 40 -11.97 -3.41 1.89
C GLY A 40 -11.40 -4.82 1.68
N VAL A 41 -11.97 -5.63 0.79
CA VAL A 41 -11.43 -6.96 0.47
C VAL A 41 -10.04 -6.87 -0.17
N MET A 42 -9.82 -5.93 -1.08
CA MET A 42 -8.50 -5.71 -1.68
C MET A 42 -7.48 -5.28 -0.63
N LEU A 43 -7.87 -4.44 0.33
CA LEU A 43 -7.01 -4.07 1.46
C LEU A 43 -6.64 -5.28 2.33
N VAL A 44 -7.57 -6.23 2.55
CA VAL A 44 -7.24 -7.51 3.22
C VAL A 44 -6.20 -8.29 2.42
N VAL A 45 -6.36 -8.41 1.10
CA VAL A 45 -5.39 -9.13 0.26
C VAL A 45 -4.00 -8.50 0.37
N ILE A 46 -3.89 -7.18 0.26
CA ILE A 46 -2.63 -6.44 0.41
C ILE A 46 -2.02 -6.66 1.79
N SER A 47 -2.84 -6.59 2.83
CA SER A 47 -2.43 -6.84 4.22
C SER A 47 -1.81 -8.22 4.38
N VAL A 48 -2.52 -9.27 3.94
CA VAL A 48 -2.07 -10.66 4.07
C VAL A 48 -0.74 -10.87 3.34
N VAL A 49 -0.60 -10.31 2.14
CA VAL A 49 0.65 -10.40 1.36
C VAL A 49 1.81 -9.75 2.11
N TYR A 50 1.63 -8.57 2.71
CA TYR A 50 2.66 -7.92 3.52
C TYR A 50 3.01 -8.68 4.80
N ILE A 51 2.01 -9.14 5.55
CA ILE A 51 2.22 -9.88 6.81
C ILE A 51 2.96 -11.20 6.52
N TYR A 52 2.53 -11.91 5.47
CA TYR A 52 3.18 -13.15 5.05
C TYR A 52 4.61 -12.89 4.54
N GLY A 53 4.80 -11.83 3.76
CA GLY A 53 6.11 -11.39 3.29
C GLY A 53 7.05 -11.02 4.43
N ALA A 54 6.59 -10.25 5.40
CA ALA A 54 7.35 -9.90 6.60
C ALA A 54 7.79 -11.15 7.38
N LYS A 55 6.87 -12.11 7.61
CA LYS A 55 7.18 -13.36 8.28
C LYS A 55 8.26 -14.17 7.55
N ARG A 56 8.14 -14.32 6.23
CA ARG A 56 9.14 -15.04 5.41
C ARG A 56 10.48 -14.32 5.37
N PHE A 57 10.47 -13.00 5.30
CA PHE A 57 11.69 -12.20 5.24
C PHE A 57 12.46 -12.24 6.55
N LEU A 58 11.77 -12.20 7.70
CA LEU A 58 12.38 -12.38 9.02
C LEU A 58 12.99 -13.78 9.21
N GLN A 59 12.46 -14.79 8.52
CA GLN A 59 13.04 -16.13 8.44
C GLN A 59 14.19 -16.27 7.43
N LYS A 60 14.64 -15.17 6.81
CA LYS A 60 15.68 -15.11 5.76
C LYS A 60 15.36 -15.96 4.52
N LYS A 61 14.08 -16.16 4.20
CA LYS A 61 13.66 -17.05 3.11
C LYS A 61 13.48 -16.34 1.79
N ASP A 62 12.62 -15.32 1.75
CA ASP A 62 12.19 -14.75 0.47
C ASP A 62 11.69 -13.31 0.63
N PHE A 63 12.04 -12.48 -0.36
CA PHE A 63 11.63 -11.08 -0.46
C PHE A 63 10.47 -10.88 -1.45
N ALA A 64 10.15 -11.88 -2.28
CA ALA A 64 9.15 -11.78 -3.35
C ALA A 64 7.76 -11.33 -2.88
N PHE A 65 7.32 -11.77 -1.69
CA PHE A 65 6.03 -11.35 -1.14
C PHE A 65 6.01 -9.87 -0.70
N ILE A 66 7.14 -9.31 -0.24
CA ILE A 66 7.24 -7.88 0.05
C ILE A 66 7.15 -7.07 -1.26
N VAL A 67 7.80 -7.56 -2.32
CA VAL A 67 7.67 -6.98 -3.67
C VAL A 67 6.22 -7.02 -4.14
N GLY A 68 5.53 -8.15 -3.96
CA GLY A 68 4.11 -8.28 -4.31
C GLY A 68 3.20 -7.31 -3.53
N GLY A 69 3.41 -7.17 -2.22
CA GLY A 69 2.65 -6.23 -1.38
C GLY A 69 2.88 -4.78 -1.81
N VAL A 70 4.13 -4.42 -2.11
CA VAL A 70 4.51 -3.12 -2.67
C VAL A 70 3.84 -2.87 -4.01
N PHE A 71 3.87 -3.85 -4.91
CA PHE A 71 3.28 -3.72 -6.24
C PHE A 71 1.77 -3.48 -6.16
N LEU A 72 1.06 -4.28 -5.36
CA LEU A 72 -0.38 -4.10 -5.14
C LEU A 72 -0.68 -2.73 -4.51
N SER A 73 0.09 -2.29 -3.52
CA SER A 73 -0.10 -0.99 -2.86
C SER A 73 0.06 0.19 -3.81
N VAL A 74 1.07 0.12 -4.69
CA VAL A 74 1.31 1.15 -5.70
C VAL A 74 0.17 1.18 -6.72
N ILE A 75 -0.22 0.03 -7.27
CA ILE A 75 -1.31 -0.02 -8.26
C ILE A 75 -2.59 0.52 -7.66
N TYR A 76 -2.95 0.08 -6.45
CA TYR A 76 -4.20 0.47 -5.83
C TYR A 76 -4.21 1.94 -5.42
N GLY A 77 -3.09 2.45 -4.88
CA GLY A 77 -2.95 3.87 -4.58
C GLY A 77 -2.99 4.75 -5.83
N LEU A 78 -2.33 4.35 -6.92
CA LEU A 78 -2.37 5.08 -8.19
C LEU A 78 -3.75 5.04 -8.83
N LEU A 79 -4.48 3.93 -8.72
CA LEU A 79 -5.85 3.82 -9.18
C LEU A 79 -6.73 4.88 -8.50
N TYR A 80 -6.72 4.95 -7.17
CA TYR A 80 -7.52 5.95 -6.45
C TYR A 80 -7.01 7.38 -6.63
N LEU A 81 -5.70 7.57 -6.81
CA LEU A 81 -5.17 8.88 -7.17
C LEU A 81 -5.70 9.34 -8.54
N SER A 82 -5.82 8.42 -9.50
CA SER A 82 -6.38 8.70 -10.83
C SER A 82 -7.87 9.02 -10.75
N ILE A 83 -8.63 8.33 -9.88
CA ILE A 83 -10.04 8.63 -9.62
C ILE A 83 -10.21 10.01 -8.99
N ALA A 84 -9.40 10.34 -7.98
CA ALA A 84 -9.41 11.66 -7.35
C ALA A 84 -9.06 12.77 -8.36
N PHE A 85 -8.09 12.50 -9.25
CA PHE A 85 -7.74 13.43 -10.32
C PHE A 85 -8.87 13.60 -11.34
N ALA A 86 -9.56 12.53 -11.72
CA ALA A 86 -10.74 12.61 -12.59
C ALA A 86 -11.85 13.45 -11.96
N ASN A 87 -12.15 13.24 -10.67
CA ASN A 87 -13.13 14.05 -9.92
C ASN A 87 -12.71 15.53 -9.84
N TYR A 88 -11.42 15.83 -9.73
CA TYR A 88 -10.92 17.20 -9.79
C TYR A 88 -11.16 17.85 -11.16
N LEU A 89 -10.98 17.11 -12.25
CA LEU A 89 -11.29 17.60 -13.59
C LEU A 89 -12.79 17.88 -13.77
N GLU A 90 -13.66 17.01 -13.27
CA GLU A 90 -15.12 17.24 -13.27
C GLU A 90 -15.51 18.50 -12.51
N TYR A 91 -14.82 18.81 -11.41
CA TYR A 91 -15.01 20.04 -10.67
C TYR A 91 -14.60 21.29 -11.43
N LEU A 92 -13.48 21.25 -12.15
CA LEU A 92 -13.07 22.36 -13.02
C LEU A 92 -14.07 22.62 -14.16
N MET A 93 -14.82 21.60 -14.56
CA MET A 93 -15.90 21.70 -15.55
C MET A 93 -17.24 22.15 -14.94
N GLY A 94 -17.32 22.36 -13.62
CA GLY A 94 -18.54 22.73 -12.92
C GLY A 94 -19.59 21.62 -12.82
N VAL A 95 -19.18 20.35 -13.02
CA VAL A 95 -20.09 19.19 -13.03
C VAL A 95 -20.33 18.64 -11.62
N LYS A 96 -19.37 18.83 -10.71
CA LYS A 96 -19.37 18.21 -9.38
C LYS A 96 -18.64 19.06 -8.35
N ASP A 97 -19.12 19.06 -7.10
CA ASP A 97 -18.41 19.67 -5.98
C ASP A 97 -17.19 18.84 -5.57
N PHE A 98 -16.06 19.50 -5.34
CA PHE A 98 -14.81 18.85 -4.97
C PHE A 98 -14.35 19.24 -3.57
N LEU A 99 -14.18 18.23 -2.73
CA LEU A 99 -13.56 18.36 -1.42
C LEU A 99 -12.37 17.42 -1.36
N LEU A 100 -11.17 18.00 -1.41
CA LEU A 100 -9.91 17.25 -1.51
C LEU A 100 -9.75 16.19 -0.40
N LEU A 101 -10.16 16.51 0.84
CA LEU A 101 -10.13 15.56 1.97
C LEU A 101 -11.08 14.37 1.81
N ARG A 102 -12.17 14.53 1.04
CA ARG A 102 -13.12 13.46 0.74
C ARG A 102 -12.62 12.55 -0.38
N GLU A 103 -11.85 13.12 -1.30
CA GLU A 103 -11.32 12.44 -2.48
C GLU A 103 -10.01 11.69 -2.16
N LEU A 104 -9.25 12.15 -1.16
CA LEU A 104 -8.07 11.46 -0.67
C LEU A 104 -8.42 10.23 0.18
N ARG A 105 -8.78 9.14 -0.49
CA ARG A 105 -9.09 7.87 0.16
C ARG A 105 -7.89 7.24 0.89
N ILE A 106 -8.18 6.32 1.80
CA ILE A 106 -7.20 5.68 2.70
C ILE A 106 -6.09 4.94 1.93
N GLU A 107 -6.39 4.43 0.74
CA GLU A 107 -5.47 3.70 -0.13
C GLU A 107 -4.31 4.58 -0.60
N ILE A 108 -4.58 5.86 -0.88
CA ILE A 108 -3.57 6.83 -1.28
C ILE A 108 -2.61 7.07 -0.11
N TRP A 109 -3.14 7.23 1.10
CA TRP A 109 -2.34 7.38 2.31
C TRP A 109 -1.50 6.14 2.60
N LEU A 110 -2.08 4.94 2.49
CA LEU A 110 -1.37 3.69 2.71
C LEU A 110 -0.26 3.46 1.68
N MET A 111 -0.48 3.86 0.42
CA MET A 111 0.58 3.85 -0.60
C MET A 111 1.73 4.77 -0.20
N LEU A 112 1.46 5.98 0.29
CA LEU A 112 2.50 6.90 0.77
C LEU A 112 3.26 6.36 1.98
N VAL A 113 2.54 5.73 2.92
CA VAL A 113 3.17 5.02 4.04
C VAL A 113 4.02 3.85 3.55
N SER A 114 3.65 3.17 2.46
CA SER A 114 4.47 2.10 1.89
C SER A 114 5.73 2.59 1.15
N SER A 115 5.92 3.92 0.98
CA SER A 115 7.00 4.52 0.18
C SER A 115 8.43 4.09 0.55
N PRO A 116 8.81 3.87 1.83
CA PRO A 116 10.16 3.38 2.14
C PRO A 116 10.40 1.96 1.60
N LEU A 117 9.36 1.11 1.60
CA LEU A 117 9.44 -0.24 1.00
C LEU A 117 9.47 -0.16 -0.52
N ILE A 118 8.69 0.74 -1.13
CA ILE A 118 8.74 1.00 -2.58
C ILE A 118 10.17 1.35 -3.00
N TYR A 119 10.80 2.30 -2.31
CA TYR A 119 12.19 2.69 -2.60
C TYR A 119 13.17 1.52 -2.46
N LYS A 120 13.05 0.72 -1.38
CA LYS A 120 13.92 -0.43 -1.16
C LYS A 120 13.77 -1.47 -2.28
N VAL A 121 12.53 -1.87 -2.59
CA VAL A 121 12.21 -2.82 -3.66
C VAL A 121 12.80 -2.33 -4.99
N TRP A 122 12.57 -1.06 -5.34
CA TRP A 122 13.10 -0.49 -6.58
C TRP A 122 14.64 -0.46 -6.62
N LYS A 123 15.28 -0.10 -5.50
CA LYS A 123 16.75 -0.13 -5.37
C LYS A 123 17.31 -1.53 -5.52
N ASP A 124 16.63 -2.55 -5.01
CA ASP A 124 17.11 -3.94 -5.07
C ASP A 124 16.86 -4.57 -6.45
N ILE A 125 15.72 -4.28 -7.09
CA ILE A 125 15.46 -4.71 -8.48
C ILE A 125 16.51 -4.15 -9.44
N ARG A 126 16.89 -2.86 -9.32
CA ARG A 126 17.91 -2.25 -10.20
C ARG A 126 19.32 -2.85 -10.05
N LYS A 127 19.60 -3.55 -8.96
CA LYS A 127 20.90 -4.23 -8.75
C LYS A 127 20.94 -5.62 -9.36
N LEU A 128 19.78 -6.17 -9.75
CA LEU A 128 19.72 -7.42 -10.50
C LEU A 128 20.25 -7.12 -11.91
N LYS A 129 21.56 -7.34 -12.09
CA LYS A 129 22.15 -7.45 -13.43
C LYS A 129 21.67 -8.76 -14.01
N TRP A 130 20.95 -8.68 -15.12
CA TRP A 130 20.66 -9.81 -15.98
C TRP A 130 21.95 -10.29 -16.65
#